data_AF-A0A3B8VY13-F1
#
_entry.id   AF-A0A3B8VY13-F1
#
_cell.length_a   1.000
_cell.length_b   1.000
_cell.length_c   1.000
_cell.angle_alpha   90.00
_cell.angle_beta   90.00
_cell.angle_gamma   90.00
#
_symmetry.space_group_name_H-M   'P 1'
#
loop_
_entity.id
_entity.type
_entity.pdbx_description
1 polymer ?
#
loop_
_entity_poly.entity_id
_entity_poly.type
_entity_poly.pdbx_seq_one_letter_code
_entity_poly.pdbx_strand_id
1 'polypeptide(L)'
;HINARPITLEDYLTANAELLDKKQSDRTNIFISPHNVHWCSDDMLRAMSDFARRNNTGLHIHLQETIYQKMYGSRHWSKTPLGHLLELGVLGPEVSCAHGVWLTESDVDILAETGTAICHNPSSNLRLKSGVAPINRLMDRNVTVAIGIDEAGINDDNDIIQEMRLAQKIHREPGISSRSPTSHQVFELNTVNGSKITFFEDQIGTLEPGKRADLVLINMDRIEEPYLHPDTDIVDALVFRGKGLDVDTVIVDGEALLRNKVFERLDKADVIARFKDSLARPLTEREISRGALSKQLMPSIEKWFSAWPLETGDPHYTYNLAD
;
A
#
# COMPACT_ATOMS: atom_id res chain seq x y z
N HIS A 1 15.43 -27.41 -6.76
CA HIS A 1 15.20 -26.11 -6.07
C HIS A 1 15.41 -26.12 -4.56
N ILE A 2 15.55 -27.29 -3.91
CA ILE A 2 15.77 -27.43 -2.45
C ILE A 2 17.27 -27.31 -2.05
N ASN A 3 18.17 -27.15 -3.03
CA ASN A 3 19.63 -27.25 -2.83
C ASN A 3 20.35 -25.92 -2.59
N ALA A 4 19.66 -24.79 -2.48
CA ALA A 4 20.29 -23.55 -2.02
C ALA A 4 20.29 -23.54 -0.49
N ARG A 5 21.40 -23.13 0.15
CA ARG A 5 21.41 -22.86 1.59
C ARG A 5 20.25 -21.88 1.87
N PRO A 6 19.30 -22.21 2.75
CA PRO A 6 18.23 -21.29 3.09
C PRO A 6 18.85 -20.04 3.73
N ILE A 7 18.38 -18.87 3.31
CA ILE A 7 18.76 -17.59 3.90
C ILE A 7 18.30 -17.63 5.36
N THR A 8 19.23 -17.46 6.30
CA THR A 8 18.90 -17.42 7.73
C THR A 8 18.37 -16.04 8.14
N LEU A 9 17.77 -15.96 9.33
CA LEU A 9 17.39 -14.67 9.93
C LEU A 9 18.61 -13.74 10.07
N GLU A 10 19.76 -14.28 10.46
CA GLU A 10 21.01 -13.54 10.58
C GLU A 10 21.51 -13.03 9.22
N ASP A 11 21.45 -13.86 8.17
CA ASP A 11 21.80 -13.46 6.80
C ASP A 11 20.91 -12.28 6.35
N TYR A 12 19.61 -12.33 6.65
CA TYR A 12 18.66 -11.27 6.31
C TYR A 12 18.92 -9.97 7.08
N LEU A 13 19.12 -10.03 8.40
CA LEU A 13 19.40 -8.85 9.22
C LEU A 13 20.75 -8.21 8.85
N THR A 14 21.77 -9.02 8.54
CA THR A 14 23.07 -8.54 8.05
C THR A 14 22.91 -7.77 6.74
N ALA A 15 22.15 -8.30 5.78
CA ALA A 15 21.88 -7.62 4.52
C ALA A 15 21.16 -6.27 4.71
N ASN A 16 20.22 -6.19 5.67
CA ASN A 16 19.55 -4.93 6.00
C ASN A 16 20.49 -3.93 6.68
N ALA A 17 21.36 -4.37 7.59
CA ALA A 17 22.37 -3.53 8.21
C ALA A 17 23.32 -2.93 7.17
N GLU A 18 23.84 -3.76 6.26
CA GLU A 18 24.69 -3.28 5.18
C GLU A 18 23.97 -2.27 4.26
N LEU A 19 22.68 -2.48 4.00
CA LEU A 19 21.89 -1.59 3.17
C LEU A 19 21.69 -0.22 3.86
N LEU A 20 21.43 -0.23 5.18
CA LEU A 20 21.36 0.98 5.99
C LEU A 20 22.70 1.73 6.01
N ASP A 21 23.81 1.03 6.21
CA ASP A 21 25.16 1.63 6.20
C ASP A 21 25.52 2.25 4.84
N LYS A 22 25.03 1.65 3.75
CA LYS A 22 25.26 2.14 2.38
C LYS A 22 24.33 3.29 1.99
N LYS A 23 23.35 3.67 2.81
CA LYS A 23 22.44 4.79 2.53
C LYS A 23 23.22 6.11 2.47
N GLN A 24 23.34 6.68 1.27
CA GLN A 24 24.06 7.96 1.05
C GLN A 24 23.13 9.17 0.87
N SER A 25 21.84 8.95 0.64
CA SER A 25 20.89 10.03 0.36
C SER A 25 19.92 10.22 1.51
N ASP A 26 19.60 11.47 1.79
CA ASP A 26 18.56 11.93 2.69
C ASP A 26 17.16 11.92 2.03
N ARG A 27 17.07 11.71 0.71
CA ARG A 27 15.83 11.55 -0.07
C ARG A 27 15.24 10.14 -0.04
N THR A 28 15.92 9.21 0.62
CA THR A 28 15.47 7.82 0.74
C THR A 28 15.38 7.43 2.20
N ASN A 29 14.44 6.54 2.53
CA ASN A 29 14.37 5.82 3.79
C ASN A 29 14.30 4.32 3.48
N ILE A 30 14.84 3.48 4.36
CA ILE A 30 15.01 2.03 4.09
C ILE A 30 14.24 1.26 5.15
N PHE A 31 13.09 0.72 4.78
CA PHE A 31 12.21 0.01 5.70
C PHE A 31 12.54 -1.48 5.74
N ILE A 32 12.36 -2.08 6.90
CA ILE A 32 12.40 -3.54 7.07
C ILE A 32 11.05 -4.10 6.64
N SER A 33 11.06 -5.14 5.81
CA SER A 33 9.81 -5.68 5.26
C SER A 33 9.71 -7.20 5.39
N PRO A 34 9.27 -7.72 6.55
CA PRO A 34 8.71 -9.07 6.59
C PRO A 34 7.54 -9.14 5.60
N HIS A 35 7.44 -10.24 4.86
CA HIS A 35 6.47 -10.30 3.76
C HIS A 35 5.03 -10.29 4.27
N ASN A 36 4.67 -11.17 5.21
CA ASN A 36 3.32 -11.31 5.75
C ASN A 36 3.40 -12.00 7.12
N VAL A 37 2.42 -11.78 7.99
CA VAL A 37 2.38 -12.30 9.36
C VAL A 37 2.55 -13.83 9.41
N HIS A 38 1.75 -14.56 8.63
CA HIS A 38 1.72 -16.02 8.68
C HIS A 38 2.79 -16.73 7.82
N TRP A 39 3.65 -15.97 7.14
CA TRP A 39 4.77 -16.50 6.34
C TRP A 39 6.12 -16.35 7.04
N CYS A 40 6.13 -15.65 8.17
CA CYS A 40 7.31 -15.44 9.01
C CYS A 40 7.11 -16.17 10.34
N SER A 41 8.21 -16.67 10.93
CA SER A 41 8.16 -17.16 12.30
C SER A 41 8.04 -16.00 13.29
N ASP A 42 7.51 -16.27 14.48
CA ASP A 42 7.43 -15.27 15.55
C ASP A 42 8.80 -14.67 15.88
N ASP A 43 9.86 -15.49 15.90
CA ASP A 43 11.24 -15.03 16.15
C ASP A 43 11.73 -14.07 15.05
N MET A 44 11.36 -14.33 13.79
CA MET A 44 11.70 -13.45 12.67
C MET A 44 10.97 -12.12 12.78
N LEU A 45 9.67 -12.14 13.10
CA LEU A 45 8.86 -10.93 13.27
C LEU A 45 9.39 -10.06 14.42
N ARG A 46 9.66 -10.65 15.59
CA ARG A 46 10.25 -9.94 16.73
C ARG A 46 11.62 -9.36 16.38
N ALA A 47 12.51 -10.16 15.81
CA ALA A 47 13.87 -9.72 15.49
C ALA A 47 13.89 -8.59 14.46
N MET A 48 12.99 -8.60 13.47
CA MET A 48 12.85 -7.53 12.49
C MET A 48 12.31 -6.24 13.08
N SER A 49 11.30 -6.33 13.96
CA SER A 49 10.77 -5.18 14.68
C SER A 49 11.82 -4.57 15.61
N ASP A 50 12.52 -5.39 16.39
CA ASP A 50 13.63 -4.96 17.26
C ASP A 50 14.80 -4.37 16.46
N PHE A 51 15.06 -4.88 15.26
CA PHE A 51 16.05 -4.31 14.36
C PHE A 51 15.62 -2.94 13.85
N ALA A 52 14.37 -2.79 13.39
CA ALA A 52 13.84 -1.52 12.90
C ALA A 52 13.95 -0.43 13.98
N ARG A 53 13.50 -0.72 15.21
CA ARG A 53 13.59 0.19 16.36
C ARG A 53 15.02 0.58 16.71
N ARG A 54 15.93 -0.39 16.84
CA ARG A 54 17.33 -0.12 17.21
C ARG A 54 18.06 0.74 16.18
N ASN A 55 17.65 0.68 14.92
CA ASN A 55 18.26 1.45 13.83
C ASN A 55 17.45 2.69 13.45
N ASN A 56 16.41 3.06 14.21
CA ASN A 56 15.54 4.20 13.93
C ASN A 56 15.00 4.20 12.48
N THR A 57 14.55 3.04 12.02
CA THR A 57 13.90 2.90 10.71
C THR A 57 12.51 2.27 10.83
N GLY A 58 11.73 2.33 9.76
CA GLY A 58 10.37 1.82 9.71
C GLY A 58 10.28 0.34 9.37
N LEU A 59 9.11 -0.24 9.66
CA LEU A 59 8.71 -1.58 9.27
C LEU A 59 7.45 -1.53 8.40
N HIS A 60 7.46 -2.26 7.28
CA HIS A 60 6.31 -2.36 6.38
C HIS A 60 5.94 -3.83 6.10
N ILE A 61 4.70 -4.22 6.37
CA ILE A 61 4.25 -5.63 6.28
C ILE A 61 2.86 -5.75 5.66
N HIS A 62 2.60 -6.81 4.90
CA HIS A 62 1.23 -7.13 4.44
C HIS A 62 0.40 -7.70 5.60
N LEU A 63 -0.82 -7.19 5.78
CA LEU A 63 -1.68 -7.55 6.91
C LEU A 63 -3.14 -7.73 6.50
N GLN A 64 -3.73 -8.87 6.91
CA GLN A 64 -5.18 -9.15 6.79
C GLN A 64 -5.76 -8.76 5.41
N GLU A 65 -5.00 -9.02 4.36
CA GLU A 65 -5.39 -8.66 2.99
C GLU A 65 -6.55 -9.53 2.53
N THR A 66 -6.52 -10.84 2.82
CA THR A 66 -7.54 -11.78 2.35
C THR A 66 -8.28 -12.44 3.51
N ILE A 67 -9.48 -12.96 3.23
CA ILE A 67 -10.25 -13.75 4.20
C ILE A 67 -9.46 -14.94 4.71
N TYR A 68 -8.60 -15.53 3.87
CA TYR A 68 -7.74 -16.65 4.26
C TYR A 68 -6.70 -16.25 5.29
N GLN A 69 -6.15 -15.03 5.21
CA GLN A 69 -5.24 -14.51 6.24
C GLN A 69 -5.97 -14.29 7.57
N LYS A 70 -7.20 -13.74 7.54
CA LYS A 70 -8.05 -13.63 8.73
C LYS A 70 -8.33 -15.00 9.36
N MET A 71 -8.77 -15.96 8.55
CA MET A 71 -9.05 -17.33 9.02
C MET A 71 -7.81 -18.05 9.54
N TYR A 72 -6.64 -17.81 8.94
CA TYR A 72 -5.38 -18.36 9.43
C TYR A 72 -5.14 -17.94 10.88
N GLY A 73 -5.32 -16.66 11.19
CA GLY A 73 -5.19 -16.17 12.56
C GLY A 73 -6.16 -16.84 13.53
N SER A 74 -7.45 -16.89 13.18
CA SER A 74 -8.47 -17.56 14.01
C SER A 74 -8.09 -19.02 14.31
N ARG A 75 -7.62 -19.76 13.29
CA ARG A 75 -7.31 -21.19 13.40
C ARG A 75 -6.01 -21.51 14.12
N HIS A 76 -4.96 -20.70 13.92
CA HIS A 76 -3.62 -21.01 14.40
C HIS A 76 -3.24 -20.27 15.68
N TRP A 77 -3.84 -19.09 15.91
CA TRP A 77 -3.55 -18.24 17.07
C TRP A 77 -4.78 -17.96 17.91
N SER A 78 -5.99 -18.33 17.47
CA SER A 78 -7.25 -17.96 18.15
C SER A 78 -7.42 -16.44 18.31
N LYS A 79 -6.85 -15.67 17.38
CA LYS A 79 -6.92 -14.20 17.30
C LYS A 79 -6.66 -13.72 15.88
N THR A 80 -6.86 -12.44 15.61
CA THR A 80 -6.54 -11.86 14.29
C THR A 80 -5.03 -11.83 14.06
N PRO A 81 -4.54 -11.81 12.80
CA PRO A 81 -3.12 -11.59 12.53
C PRO A 81 -2.57 -10.29 13.16
N LEU A 82 -3.35 -9.20 13.20
CA LEU A 82 -2.95 -7.98 13.91
C LEU A 82 -2.85 -8.22 15.43
N GLY A 83 -3.83 -8.90 16.03
CA GLY A 83 -3.78 -9.28 17.44
C GLY A 83 -2.58 -10.15 17.79
N HIS A 84 -2.13 -11.01 16.86
CA HIS A 84 -0.87 -11.75 17.02
C HIS A 84 0.33 -10.82 17.00
N LEU A 85 0.42 -9.88 16.05
CA LEU A 85 1.50 -8.88 16.02
C LEU A 85 1.55 -8.01 17.29
N LEU A 86 0.40 -7.69 17.88
CA LEU A 86 0.31 -6.97 19.15
C LEU A 86 0.99 -7.76 20.28
N GLU A 87 0.68 -9.04 20.43
CA GLU A 87 1.30 -9.89 21.46
C GLU A 87 2.79 -10.12 21.26
N LEU A 88 3.24 -10.14 20.00
CA LEU A 88 4.66 -10.19 19.67
C LEU A 88 5.39 -8.87 19.99
N GLY A 89 4.65 -7.79 20.29
CA GLY A 89 5.21 -6.45 20.48
C GLY A 89 5.76 -5.84 19.19
N VAL A 90 5.20 -6.22 18.03
CA VAL A 90 5.69 -5.74 16.72
C VAL A 90 5.12 -4.38 16.37
N LEU A 91 3.88 -4.09 16.78
CA LEU A 91 3.15 -2.87 16.43
C LEU A 91 3.75 -1.63 17.12
N GLY A 92 3.57 -0.48 16.48
CA GLY A 92 4.07 0.83 16.93
C GLY A 92 3.92 1.93 15.88
N PRO A 93 4.29 3.18 16.21
CA PRO A 93 4.27 4.31 15.28
C PRO A 93 5.23 4.15 14.11
N GLU A 94 6.26 3.31 14.25
CA GLU A 94 7.24 3.01 13.21
C GLU A 94 6.76 1.94 12.21
N VAL A 95 5.53 1.44 12.38
CA VAL A 95 4.98 0.33 11.59
C VAL A 95 3.88 0.84 10.67
N SER A 96 3.95 0.41 9.41
CA SER A 96 2.86 0.52 8.46
C SER A 96 2.46 -0.86 7.93
N CYS A 97 1.16 -1.09 7.80
CA CYS A 97 0.63 -2.35 7.30
C CYS A 97 -0.09 -2.14 5.97
N ALA A 98 0.31 -2.88 4.93
CA ALA A 98 -0.40 -2.87 3.66
C ALA A 98 -1.75 -3.61 3.77
N HIS A 99 -2.73 -3.09 3.05
CA HIS A 99 -4.09 -3.62 2.89
C HIS A 99 -5.00 -3.40 4.10
N GLY A 100 -4.95 -4.27 5.12
CA GLY A 100 -5.86 -4.22 6.25
C GLY A 100 -7.33 -4.42 5.85
N VAL A 101 -7.61 -5.33 4.92
CA VAL A 101 -8.96 -5.50 4.36
C VAL A 101 -9.92 -6.12 5.37
N TRP A 102 -9.48 -7.17 6.04
CA TRP A 102 -10.30 -7.99 6.95
C TRP A 102 -10.05 -7.67 8.42
N LEU A 103 -9.81 -6.39 8.73
CA LEU A 103 -9.73 -5.89 10.11
C LEU A 103 -11.09 -6.06 10.81
N THR A 104 -11.04 -6.18 12.12
CA THR A 104 -12.18 -6.16 13.03
C THR A 104 -12.25 -4.83 13.78
N GLU A 105 -13.34 -4.52 14.47
CA GLU A 105 -13.42 -3.32 15.33
C GLU A 105 -12.31 -3.31 16.41
N SER A 106 -11.99 -4.46 17.00
CA SER A 106 -10.86 -4.57 17.93
C SER A 106 -9.52 -4.30 17.25
N ASP A 107 -9.36 -4.68 15.98
CA ASP A 107 -8.13 -4.40 15.24
C ASP A 107 -7.97 -2.90 14.97
N VAL A 108 -9.07 -2.22 14.64
CA VAL A 108 -9.09 -0.76 14.46
C VAL A 108 -8.64 -0.05 15.75
N ASP A 109 -9.12 -0.53 16.91
CA ASP A 109 -8.75 0.03 18.22
C ASP A 109 -7.28 -0.17 18.52
N ILE A 110 -6.74 -1.37 18.25
CA ILE A 110 -5.32 -1.68 18.40
C ILE A 110 -4.46 -0.75 17.52
N LEU A 111 -4.84 -0.54 16.27
CA LEU A 111 -4.10 0.36 15.36
C LEU A 111 -4.08 1.80 15.90
N ALA A 112 -5.20 2.28 16.43
CA ALA A 112 -5.31 3.62 17.01
C ALA A 112 -4.46 3.76 18.28
N GLU A 113 -4.48 2.75 19.16
CA GLU A 113 -3.72 2.76 20.42
C GLU A 113 -2.21 2.65 20.20
N THR A 114 -1.78 1.85 19.22
CA THR A 114 -0.36 1.62 18.92
C THR A 114 0.25 2.67 18.01
N GLY A 115 -0.57 3.48 17.33
CA GLY A 115 -0.13 4.41 16.30
C GLY A 115 0.31 3.74 15.00
N THR A 116 0.04 2.44 14.81
CA THR A 116 0.37 1.72 13.58
C THR A 116 -0.51 2.17 12.43
N ALA A 117 0.12 2.46 11.29
CA ALA A 117 -0.56 3.00 10.12
C ALA A 117 -1.03 1.92 9.13
N ILE A 118 -2.02 2.26 8.30
CA ILE A 118 -2.48 1.43 7.18
C ILE A 118 -2.11 2.07 5.85
N CYS A 119 -1.54 1.28 4.94
CA CYS A 119 -1.40 1.61 3.53
C CYS A 119 -2.54 0.93 2.75
N HIS A 120 -3.52 1.71 2.31
CA HIS A 120 -4.69 1.24 1.59
C HIS A 120 -4.42 1.11 0.09
N ASN A 121 -4.58 -0.10 -0.45
CA ASN A 121 -4.35 -0.42 -1.87
C ASN A 121 -5.67 -0.85 -2.56
N PRO A 122 -6.61 0.08 -2.86
CA PRO A 122 -7.97 -0.28 -3.23
C PRO A 122 -8.08 -1.07 -4.52
N SER A 123 -7.37 -0.68 -5.58
CA SER A 123 -7.43 -1.37 -6.86
C SER A 123 -6.88 -2.80 -6.79
N SER A 124 -5.71 -2.98 -6.17
CA SER A 124 -5.11 -4.29 -5.91
C SER A 124 -6.07 -5.19 -5.12
N ASN A 125 -6.64 -4.65 -4.04
CA ASN A 125 -7.60 -5.39 -3.21
C ASN A 125 -8.81 -5.88 -4.03
N LEU A 126 -9.34 -5.04 -4.92
CA LEU A 126 -10.47 -5.42 -5.77
C LEU A 126 -10.06 -6.40 -6.88
N ARG A 127 -8.91 -6.18 -7.53
CA ARG A 127 -8.37 -7.03 -8.59
C ARG A 127 -8.15 -8.46 -8.10
N LEU A 128 -7.55 -8.59 -6.92
CA LEU A 128 -7.23 -9.87 -6.28
C LEU A 128 -8.43 -10.50 -5.56
N LYS A 129 -9.58 -9.83 -5.56
CA LYS A 129 -10.81 -10.27 -4.86
C LYS A 129 -10.60 -10.38 -3.35
N SER A 130 -9.71 -9.55 -2.82
CA SER A 130 -9.36 -9.47 -1.40
C SER A 130 -10.48 -8.82 -0.60
N GLY A 131 -11.13 -7.77 -1.13
CA GLY A 131 -12.26 -7.07 -0.48
C GLY A 131 -12.05 -5.57 -0.39
N VAL A 132 -12.72 -4.92 0.58
CA VAL A 132 -12.64 -3.46 0.80
C VAL A 132 -12.20 -3.18 2.25
N ALA A 133 -11.08 -2.48 2.44
CA ALA A 133 -10.55 -2.15 3.76
C ALA A 133 -11.37 -1.05 4.47
N PRO A 134 -11.61 -1.13 5.79
CA PRO A 134 -12.56 -0.27 6.52
C PRO A 134 -12.02 1.13 6.82
N ILE A 135 -11.56 1.87 5.82
CA ILE A 135 -10.91 3.17 6.03
C ILE A 135 -11.82 4.21 6.69
N ASN A 136 -13.14 4.15 6.49
CA ASN A 136 -14.08 5.04 7.17
C ASN A 136 -13.97 4.89 8.70
N ARG A 137 -13.88 3.64 9.19
CA ARG A 137 -13.71 3.30 10.61
C ARG A 137 -12.32 3.64 11.11
N LEU A 138 -11.28 3.34 10.32
CA LEU A 138 -9.90 3.71 10.64
C LEU A 138 -9.76 5.22 10.87
N MET A 139 -10.31 6.04 9.96
CA MET A 139 -10.29 7.50 10.10
C MET A 139 -11.13 7.99 11.29
N ASP A 140 -12.28 7.35 11.60
CA ASP A 140 -13.08 7.68 12.79
C ASP A 140 -12.31 7.49 14.10
N ARG A 141 -11.39 6.53 14.12
CA ARG A 141 -10.51 6.27 15.27
C ARG A 141 -9.15 6.98 15.16
N ASN A 142 -8.99 7.91 14.23
CA ASN A 142 -7.75 8.66 13.99
C ASN A 142 -6.54 7.78 13.65
N VAL A 143 -6.76 6.60 13.05
CA VAL A 143 -5.67 5.79 12.51
C VAL A 143 -5.09 6.48 11.27
N THR A 144 -3.76 6.58 11.18
CA THR A 144 -3.10 7.09 9.98
C THR A 144 -3.32 6.12 8.81
N VAL A 145 -4.03 6.58 7.79
CA VAL A 145 -4.25 5.83 6.54
C VAL A 145 -3.57 6.57 5.38
N ALA A 146 -2.73 5.87 4.63
CA ALA A 146 -2.18 6.36 3.37
C ALA A 146 -2.73 5.53 2.19
N ILE A 147 -2.52 5.98 0.96
CA ILE A 147 -2.87 5.22 -0.25
C ILE A 147 -1.60 4.70 -0.91
N GLY A 148 -1.66 3.46 -1.39
CA GLY A 148 -0.64 2.81 -2.21
C GLY A 148 -1.26 2.22 -3.47
N ILE A 149 -0.41 1.99 -4.47
CA ILE A 149 -0.79 1.39 -5.77
C ILE A 149 -0.49 -0.11 -5.85
N ASP A 150 0.21 -0.67 -4.85
CA ASP A 150 0.78 -2.01 -4.87
C ASP A 150 1.66 -2.26 -6.14
N GLU A 151 1.87 -3.51 -6.55
CA GLU A 151 2.61 -3.83 -7.77
C GLU A 151 1.83 -3.43 -9.05
N ALA A 152 2.51 -2.74 -9.96
CA ALA A 152 2.00 -2.37 -11.29
C ALA A 152 1.46 -3.55 -12.12
N GLY A 153 2.00 -4.76 -11.92
CA GLY A 153 1.50 -5.99 -12.58
C GLY A 153 0.14 -6.47 -12.08
N ILE A 154 -0.34 -5.92 -10.98
CA ILE A 154 -1.63 -6.22 -10.35
C ILE A 154 -2.63 -5.09 -10.64
N ASN A 155 -2.19 -3.83 -10.68
CA ASN A 155 -3.06 -2.68 -10.93
C ASN A 155 -3.24 -2.33 -12.43
N ASP A 156 -2.48 -2.96 -13.33
CA ASP A 156 -2.50 -2.74 -14.79
C ASP A 156 -2.18 -1.27 -15.22
N ASP A 157 -1.98 -0.33 -14.28
CA ASP A 157 -1.46 1.03 -14.43
C ASP A 157 -0.60 1.48 -13.22
N ASN A 158 -0.11 2.74 -13.25
CA ASN A 158 0.63 3.38 -12.16
C ASN A 158 0.03 4.78 -11.85
N ASP A 159 -1.30 4.88 -11.76
CA ASP A 159 -2.01 6.15 -11.64
C ASP A 159 -2.57 6.38 -10.23
N ILE A 160 -1.76 7.00 -9.38
CA ILE A 160 -2.14 7.36 -8.00
C ILE A 160 -3.35 8.30 -7.93
N ILE A 161 -3.61 9.11 -8.97
CA ILE A 161 -4.79 9.99 -9.03
C ILE A 161 -6.06 9.17 -9.27
N GLN A 162 -5.96 8.10 -10.06
CA GLN A 162 -7.06 7.15 -10.18
C GLN A 162 -7.29 6.33 -8.90
N GLU A 163 -6.23 5.98 -8.16
CA GLU A 163 -6.38 5.34 -6.84
C GLU A 163 -7.15 6.22 -5.86
N MET A 164 -6.87 7.52 -5.82
CA MET A 164 -7.65 8.49 -5.02
C MET A 164 -9.14 8.39 -5.36
N ARG A 165 -9.47 8.46 -6.66
CA ARG A 165 -10.87 8.36 -7.09
C ARG A 165 -11.50 7.05 -6.68
N LEU A 166 -10.78 5.94 -6.83
CA LEU A 166 -11.28 4.63 -6.48
C LEU A 166 -11.56 4.55 -4.98
N ALA A 167 -10.59 4.92 -4.14
CA ALA A 167 -10.76 5.01 -2.69
C ALA A 167 -12.00 5.86 -2.34
N GLN A 168 -12.13 7.04 -2.95
CA GLN A 168 -13.27 7.92 -2.72
C GLN A 168 -14.61 7.21 -3.00
N LYS A 169 -14.71 6.49 -4.12
CA LYS A 169 -15.96 5.86 -4.56
C LYS A 169 -16.34 4.61 -3.77
N ILE A 170 -15.36 3.76 -3.44
CA ILE A 170 -15.62 2.46 -2.81
C ILE A 170 -15.84 2.55 -1.29
N HIS A 171 -15.75 3.74 -0.70
CA HIS A 171 -16.04 3.99 0.70
C HIS A 171 -17.26 4.91 0.89
N ARG A 172 -18.06 5.05 -0.17
CA ARG A 172 -19.36 5.76 -0.17
C ARG A 172 -20.49 4.75 -0.04
N GLU A 173 -20.92 4.51 1.19
CA GLU A 173 -22.06 3.66 1.45
C GLU A 173 -23.36 4.35 0.97
N PRO A 174 -24.34 3.59 0.44
CA PRO A 174 -25.64 4.16 0.08
C PRO A 174 -26.34 4.80 1.28
N GLY A 175 -26.92 5.98 1.10
CA GLY A 175 -27.71 6.68 2.11
C GLY A 175 -27.31 8.15 2.29
N ILE A 176 -28.28 9.00 2.61
CA ILE A 176 -28.09 10.46 2.71
C ILE A 176 -27.14 10.84 3.87
N SER A 177 -27.22 10.10 4.97
CA SER A 177 -26.38 10.28 6.16
C SER A 177 -25.19 9.32 6.21
N SER A 178 -24.99 8.51 5.16
CA SER A 178 -23.95 7.49 5.15
C SER A 178 -22.58 8.14 5.05
N ARG A 179 -21.63 7.62 5.82
CA ARG A 179 -20.29 8.19 5.89
C ARG A 179 -19.59 8.02 4.55
N SER A 180 -18.83 9.05 4.17
CA SER A 180 -17.91 8.97 3.05
C SER A 180 -16.71 9.88 3.26
N PRO A 181 -15.52 9.49 2.77
CA PRO A 181 -14.38 10.39 2.79
C PRO A 181 -14.64 11.58 1.86
N THR A 182 -14.32 12.77 2.32
CA THR A 182 -14.27 13.97 1.48
C THR A 182 -13.07 13.89 0.53
N SER A 183 -13.11 14.62 -0.60
CA SER A 183 -11.97 14.63 -1.53
C SER A 183 -10.69 15.19 -0.89
N HIS A 184 -10.83 16.16 0.03
CA HIS A 184 -9.71 16.67 0.83
C HIS A 184 -9.09 15.58 1.72
N GLN A 185 -9.90 14.79 2.41
CA GLN A 185 -9.40 13.66 3.19
C GLN A 185 -8.68 12.64 2.30
N VAL A 186 -9.24 12.28 1.14
CA VAL A 186 -8.60 11.35 0.19
C VAL A 186 -7.27 11.90 -0.34
N PHE A 187 -7.22 13.20 -0.62
CA PHE A 187 -6.00 13.89 -1.04
C PHE A 187 -4.94 13.90 0.08
N GLU A 188 -5.36 14.09 1.33
CA GLU A 188 -4.51 13.99 2.52
C GLU A 188 -3.92 12.58 2.68
N LEU A 189 -4.70 11.52 2.38
CA LEU A 189 -4.18 10.14 2.41
C LEU A 189 -2.98 9.94 1.45
N ASN A 190 -2.93 10.69 0.34
CA ASN A 190 -1.87 10.57 -0.68
C ASN A 190 -0.69 11.52 -0.48
N THR A 191 -0.83 12.52 0.38
CA THR A 191 0.17 13.57 0.56
C THR A 191 0.69 13.54 1.98
N VAL A 192 -0.04 14.16 2.91
CA VAL A 192 0.33 14.25 4.32
C VAL A 192 0.49 12.87 4.95
N ASN A 193 -0.48 11.97 4.82
CA ASN A 193 -0.35 10.65 5.45
C ASN A 193 0.67 9.77 4.73
N GLY A 194 0.86 9.96 3.41
CA GLY A 194 1.94 9.33 2.66
C GLY A 194 3.32 9.71 3.22
N SER A 195 3.53 10.99 3.56
CA SER A 195 4.79 11.44 4.16
C SER A 195 4.98 10.93 5.59
N LYS A 196 3.91 10.81 6.39
CA LYS A 196 3.95 10.17 7.72
C LYS A 196 4.44 8.73 7.64
N ILE A 197 3.80 7.89 6.82
CA ILE A 197 4.11 6.44 6.80
C ILE A 197 5.47 6.13 6.14
N THR A 198 6.05 7.09 5.41
CA THR A 198 7.38 6.98 4.79
C THR A 198 8.48 7.71 5.58
N PHE A 199 8.14 8.29 6.74
CA PHE A 199 9.02 9.04 7.64
C PHE A 199 9.66 10.27 6.98
N PHE A 200 8.86 10.98 6.21
CA PHE A 200 9.21 12.28 5.62
C PHE A 200 8.26 13.39 6.06
N GLU A 201 7.44 13.21 7.09
CA GLU A 201 6.43 14.19 7.52
C GLU A 201 6.97 15.60 7.79
N ASP A 202 8.18 15.69 8.37
CA ASP A 202 8.85 16.96 8.63
C ASP A 202 9.44 17.60 7.36
N GLN A 203 9.52 16.85 6.27
CA GLN A 203 10.25 17.23 5.06
C GLN A 203 9.34 17.45 3.85
N ILE A 204 8.25 16.68 3.71
CA ILE A 204 7.33 16.72 2.56
C ILE A 204 5.88 16.50 3.00
N GLY A 205 4.95 16.52 2.03
CA GLY A 205 3.53 16.24 2.23
C GLY A 205 2.66 17.48 2.40
N THR A 206 3.27 18.63 2.72
CA THR A 206 2.61 19.95 2.76
C THR A 206 3.51 21.00 2.12
N LEU A 207 2.90 22.10 1.65
CA LEU A 207 3.60 23.25 1.09
C LEU A 207 3.82 24.31 2.18
N GLU A 208 4.88 24.14 2.96
CA GLU A 208 5.19 24.99 4.11
C GLU A 208 6.65 25.46 4.05
N PRO A 209 6.96 26.72 4.43
CA PRO A 209 8.33 27.17 4.54
C PRO A 209 9.17 26.24 5.45
N GLY A 210 10.32 25.78 4.95
CA GLY A 210 11.21 24.87 5.65
C GLY A 210 11.14 23.41 5.17
N LYS A 211 10.06 23.02 4.48
CA LYS A 211 9.96 21.71 3.82
C LYS A 211 10.64 21.70 2.45
N ARG A 212 10.96 20.51 1.94
CA ARG A 212 11.51 20.31 0.60
C ARG A 212 10.48 20.74 -0.45
N ALA A 213 10.95 21.25 -1.58
CA ALA A 213 10.11 21.65 -2.69
C ALA A 213 9.72 20.44 -3.56
N ASP A 214 8.90 19.56 -3.00
CA ASP A 214 8.26 18.44 -3.70
C ASP A 214 6.89 18.88 -4.21
N LEU A 215 6.80 19.17 -5.51
CA LEU A 215 5.64 19.80 -6.15
C LEU A 215 5.20 19.02 -7.38
N VAL A 216 3.89 18.98 -7.59
CA VAL A 216 3.29 18.46 -8.82
C VAL A 216 2.39 19.54 -9.40
N LEU A 217 2.65 19.94 -10.63
CA LEU A 217 1.80 20.86 -11.38
C LEU A 217 0.86 20.02 -12.26
N ILE A 218 -0.44 20.23 -12.08
CA ILE A 218 -1.50 19.56 -12.83
C ILE A 218 -2.04 20.53 -13.90
N ASN A 219 -2.09 20.08 -15.14
CA ASN A 219 -2.80 20.79 -16.20
C ASN A 219 -4.31 20.57 -16.05
N MET A 220 -5.05 21.68 -15.91
CA MET A 220 -6.49 21.69 -15.69
C MET A 220 -7.34 21.59 -16.96
N ASP A 221 -6.79 21.78 -18.17
CA ASP A 221 -7.54 21.87 -19.43
C ASP A 221 -8.52 20.69 -19.60
N ARG A 222 -8.02 19.45 -19.50
CA ARG A 222 -8.86 18.24 -19.60
C ARG A 222 -9.77 18.06 -18.39
N ILE A 223 -9.32 18.46 -17.21
CA ILE A 223 -10.10 18.40 -15.98
C ILE A 223 -11.28 19.36 -16.07
N GLU A 224 -11.18 20.43 -16.83
CA GLU A 224 -12.25 21.42 -17.02
C GLU A 224 -13.22 21.03 -18.14
N GLU A 225 -12.78 20.31 -19.18
CA GLU A 225 -13.60 19.95 -20.34
C GLU A 225 -14.83 19.04 -20.05
N PRO A 226 -16.03 19.35 -20.58
CA PRO A 226 -16.36 20.50 -21.43
C PRO A 226 -16.65 21.79 -20.63
N TYR A 227 -16.88 21.67 -19.33
CA TYR A 227 -17.08 22.79 -18.41
C TYR A 227 -16.81 22.35 -16.95
N LEU A 228 -16.21 23.22 -16.16
CA LEU A 228 -16.10 23.13 -14.71
C LEU A 228 -16.57 24.48 -14.15
N HIS A 229 -17.50 24.47 -13.21
CA HIS A 229 -17.98 25.71 -12.62
C HIS A 229 -16.86 26.34 -11.77
N PRO A 230 -16.61 27.67 -11.83
CA PRO A 230 -15.54 28.31 -11.06
C PRO A 230 -15.60 28.09 -9.55
N ASP A 231 -16.81 27.94 -9.00
CA ASP A 231 -17.02 27.64 -7.57
C ASP A 231 -16.81 26.15 -7.21
N THR A 232 -16.45 25.30 -8.17
CA THR A 232 -16.13 23.90 -7.88
C THR A 232 -14.82 23.83 -7.12
N ASP A 233 -14.81 23.10 -6.00
CA ASP A 233 -13.59 22.85 -5.26
C ASP A 233 -12.54 22.16 -6.16
N ILE A 234 -11.32 22.69 -6.17
CA ILE A 234 -10.26 22.21 -7.06
C ILE A 234 -9.80 20.79 -6.72
N VAL A 235 -9.85 20.40 -5.43
CA VAL A 235 -9.50 19.05 -4.97
C VAL A 235 -10.61 18.08 -5.37
N ASP A 236 -11.88 18.49 -5.27
CA ASP A 236 -12.99 17.70 -5.84
C ASP A 236 -12.79 17.49 -7.35
N ALA A 237 -12.48 18.55 -8.10
CA ALA A 237 -12.23 18.45 -9.53
C ALA A 237 -11.07 17.47 -9.84
N LEU A 238 -9.96 17.56 -9.11
CA LEU A 238 -8.82 16.66 -9.25
C LEU A 238 -9.19 15.20 -8.95
N VAL A 239 -9.77 14.91 -7.78
CA VAL A 239 -10.11 13.54 -7.36
C VAL A 239 -11.13 12.92 -8.32
N PHE A 240 -12.18 13.66 -8.69
CA PHE A 240 -13.25 13.09 -9.52
C PHE A 240 -12.97 13.09 -11.02
N ARG A 241 -12.13 13.98 -11.54
CA ARG A 241 -11.90 14.12 -13.00
C ARG A 241 -10.46 13.94 -13.44
N GLY A 242 -9.47 14.16 -12.57
CA GLY A 242 -8.03 14.05 -12.85
C GLY A 242 -7.50 12.64 -13.15
N LYS A 243 -6.35 12.56 -13.80
CA LYS A 243 -5.61 11.34 -14.14
C LYS A 243 -4.12 11.65 -14.13
N GLY A 244 -3.27 10.64 -14.02
CA GLY A 244 -1.82 10.80 -14.10
C GLY A 244 -1.33 11.48 -15.39
N LEU A 245 -2.10 11.40 -16.48
CA LEU A 245 -1.80 12.09 -17.75
C LEU A 245 -1.96 13.63 -17.68
N ASP A 246 -2.67 14.14 -16.67
CA ASP A 246 -2.85 15.57 -16.44
C ASP A 246 -1.65 16.18 -15.71
N VAL A 247 -0.77 15.35 -15.15
CA VAL A 247 0.51 15.81 -14.59
C VAL A 247 1.35 16.44 -15.71
N ASP A 248 1.71 17.70 -15.51
CA ASP A 248 2.52 18.47 -16.44
C ASP A 248 3.98 18.51 -16.02
N THR A 249 4.22 18.91 -14.77
CA THR A 249 5.57 19.15 -14.23
C THR A 249 5.67 18.51 -12.84
N VAL A 250 6.78 17.83 -12.58
CA VAL A 250 7.10 17.20 -11.28
C VAL A 250 8.44 17.74 -10.81
N ILE A 251 8.45 18.33 -9.63
CA ILE A 251 9.62 18.89 -8.97
C ILE A 251 9.84 18.09 -7.70
N VAL A 252 11.08 17.62 -7.47
CA VAL A 252 11.47 16.91 -6.26
C VAL A 252 12.70 17.57 -5.70
N ASP A 253 12.62 18.03 -4.46
CA ASP A 253 13.66 18.78 -3.75
C ASP A 253 14.12 20.02 -4.53
N GLY A 254 13.16 20.74 -5.14
CA GLY A 254 13.41 21.92 -5.96
C GLY A 254 13.92 21.63 -7.37
N GLU A 255 14.13 20.37 -7.73
CA GLU A 255 14.60 19.97 -9.04
C GLU A 255 13.47 19.41 -9.92
N ALA A 256 13.29 19.96 -11.12
CA ALA A 256 12.33 19.42 -12.06
C ALA A 256 12.84 18.10 -12.66
N LEU A 257 12.06 17.03 -12.48
CA LEU A 257 12.34 15.72 -13.09
C LEU A 257 11.47 15.47 -14.32
N LEU A 258 10.29 16.09 -14.36
CA LEU A 258 9.39 16.18 -15.50
C LEU A 258 9.02 17.65 -15.68
N ARG A 259 9.08 18.18 -16.89
CA ARG A 259 8.64 19.55 -17.21
C ARG A 259 7.90 19.56 -18.53
N ASN A 260 6.71 20.17 -18.57
CA ASN A 260 5.86 20.19 -19.76
C ASN A 260 5.66 18.79 -20.38
N LYS A 261 5.48 17.78 -19.52
CA LYS A 261 5.34 16.35 -19.87
C LYS A 261 6.58 15.69 -20.50
N VAL A 262 7.74 16.34 -20.43
CA VAL A 262 9.02 15.80 -20.90
C VAL A 262 9.94 15.52 -19.71
N PHE A 263 10.53 14.33 -19.65
CA PHE A 263 11.47 13.99 -18.59
C PHE A 263 12.82 14.68 -18.83
N GLU A 264 13.39 15.31 -17.79
CA GLU A 264 14.64 16.06 -17.93
C GLU A 264 15.90 15.17 -17.95
N ARG A 265 15.81 13.98 -17.33
CA ARG A 265 16.98 13.11 -17.06
C ARG A 265 16.93 11.75 -17.75
N LEU A 266 15.87 11.43 -18.48
CA LEU A 266 15.73 10.13 -19.13
C LEU A 266 14.98 10.25 -20.47
N ASP A 267 15.42 9.48 -21.45
CA ASP A 267 14.64 9.23 -22.65
C ASP A 267 13.66 8.08 -22.36
N LYS A 268 12.37 8.42 -22.29
CA LYS A 268 11.31 7.45 -22.01
C LYS A 268 11.23 6.38 -23.10
N ALA A 269 11.43 6.73 -24.36
CA ALA A 269 11.35 5.78 -25.46
C ALA A 269 12.49 4.76 -25.39
N ASP A 270 13.72 5.22 -25.10
CA ASP A 270 14.88 4.35 -24.87
C ASP A 270 14.66 3.41 -23.67
N VAL A 271 14.20 3.94 -22.54
CA VAL A 271 13.91 3.13 -21.34
C VAL A 271 12.89 2.03 -21.65
N ILE A 272 11.79 2.37 -22.34
CA ILE A 272 10.77 1.40 -22.73
C ILE A 272 11.31 0.37 -23.73
N ALA A 273 12.16 0.77 -24.68
CA ALA A 273 12.79 -0.17 -25.61
C ALA A 273 13.67 -1.19 -24.86
N ARG A 274 14.52 -0.73 -23.93
CA ARG A 274 15.36 -1.62 -23.11
C ARG A 274 14.54 -2.57 -22.25
N PHE A 275 13.43 -2.12 -21.68
CA PHE A 275 12.51 -3.01 -20.95
C PHE A 275 11.90 -4.06 -21.87
N LYS A 276 11.42 -3.67 -23.06
CA LYS A 276 10.88 -4.62 -24.05
C LYS A 276 11.90 -5.65 -24.45
N ASP A 277 13.14 -5.25 -24.75
CA ASP A 277 14.21 -6.17 -25.12
C ASP A 277 14.54 -7.14 -23.98
N SER A 278 14.62 -6.62 -22.75
CA SER A 278 14.86 -7.45 -21.56
C SER A 278 13.73 -8.45 -21.28
N LEU A 279 12.48 -8.10 -21.59
CA LEU A 279 11.30 -8.93 -21.34
C LEU A 279 10.96 -9.87 -22.50
N ALA A 280 11.38 -9.53 -23.73
CA ALA A 280 11.18 -10.33 -24.92
C ALA A 280 12.06 -11.58 -24.98
N ARG A 281 13.03 -11.72 -24.06
CA ARG A 281 13.82 -12.94 -23.94
C ARG A 281 12.90 -14.14 -23.67
N PRO A 282 13.25 -15.34 -24.15
CA PRO A 282 12.58 -16.55 -23.72
C PRO A 282 12.61 -16.69 -22.19
N LEU A 283 11.53 -17.24 -21.63
CA LEU A 283 11.51 -17.63 -20.23
C LEU A 283 12.60 -18.67 -19.98
N THR A 284 13.30 -18.52 -18.86
CA THR A 284 14.26 -19.52 -18.37
C THR A 284 13.52 -20.79 -17.96
N GLU A 285 14.22 -21.93 -17.93
CA GLU A 285 13.67 -23.19 -17.41
C GLU A 285 13.14 -23.05 -15.99
N ARG A 286 13.77 -22.20 -15.17
CA ARG A 286 13.32 -21.88 -13.81
C ARG A 286 11.98 -21.16 -13.79
N GLU A 287 11.77 -20.20 -14.69
CA GLU A 287 10.49 -19.46 -14.80
C GLU A 287 9.38 -20.37 -15.32
N ILE A 288 9.68 -21.18 -16.34
CA ILE A 288 8.74 -22.17 -16.90
C ILE A 288 8.34 -23.20 -15.84
N SER A 289 9.32 -23.78 -15.13
CA SER A 289 9.05 -24.78 -14.09
C SER A 289 8.27 -24.20 -12.91
N ARG A 290 8.52 -22.95 -12.51
CA ARG A 290 7.71 -22.25 -11.49
C ARG A 290 6.26 -22.06 -11.96
N GLY A 291 6.05 -21.64 -13.21
CA GLY A 291 4.71 -21.51 -13.77
C GLY A 291 3.97 -22.85 -13.85
N ALA A 292 4.65 -23.92 -14.25
CA ALA A 292 4.10 -25.27 -14.26
C ALA A 292 3.74 -25.77 -12.86
N LEU A 293 4.65 -25.57 -11.89
CA LEU A 293 4.42 -25.94 -10.49
C LEU A 293 3.21 -25.21 -9.90
N SER A 294 3.10 -23.89 -10.15
CA SER A 294 1.93 -23.12 -9.71
C SER A 294 0.62 -23.72 -10.23
N LYS A 295 0.53 -23.96 -11.54
CA LYS A 295 -0.66 -24.59 -12.16
C LYS A 295 -0.97 -25.98 -11.59
N GLN A 296 0.06 -26.77 -11.28
CA GLN A 296 -0.09 -28.08 -10.68
C GLN A 296 -0.60 -28.02 -9.23
N LEU A 297 -0.17 -27.00 -8.47
CA LEU A 297 -0.56 -26.82 -7.07
C LEU A 297 -1.95 -26.20 -6.91
N MET A 298 -2.41 -25.36 -7.86
CA MET A 298 -3.67 -24.62 -7.74
C MET A 298 -4.88 -25.48 -7.35
N PRO A 299 -5.16 -26.64 -7.97
CA PRO A 299 -6.31 -27.48 -7.56
C PRO A 299 -6.20 -27.97 -6.11
N SER A 300 -4.98 -28.21 -5.62
CA SER A 300 -4.75 -28.64 -4.24
C SER A 300 -4.94 -27.49 -3.26
N ILE A 301 -4.51 -26.27 -3.64
CA ILE A 301 -4.71 -25.05 -2.87
C ILE A 301 -6.21 -24.73 -2.77
N GLU A 302 -6.93 -24.78 -3.89
CA GLU A 302 -8.38 -24.57 -3.93
C GLU A 302 -9.12 -25.57 -3.04
N LYS A 303 -8.76 -26.85 -3.13
CA LYS A 303 -9.34 -27.90 -2.27
C LYS A 303 -9.01 -27.67 -0.79
N TRP A 304 -7.81 -27.21 -0.48
CA TRP A 304 -7.40 -26.94 0.90
C TRP A 304 -8.24 -25.81 1.50
N PHE A 305 -8.39 -24.71 0.78
CA PHE A 305 -9.14 -23.55 1.26
C PHE A 305 -10.66 -23.73 1.20
N SER A 306 -11.20 -24.57 0.28
CA SER A 306 -12.64 -24.87 0.27
C SER A 306 -13.10 -25.68 1.49
N ALA A 307 -12.17 -26.35 2.18
CA ALA A 307 -12.43 -27.05 3.43
C ALA A 307 -12.43 -26.10 4.65
N TRP A 308 -12.10 -24.82 4.49
CA TRP A 308 -12.14 -23.84 5.56
C TRP A 308 -13.52 -23.19 5.57
N PRO A 309 -14.43 -23.53 6.52
CA PRO A 309 -15.67 -22.78 6.69
C PRO A 309 -15.33 -21.29 6.86
N LEU A 310 -15.95 -20.46 6.02
CA LEU A 310 -15.80 -19.01 6.08
C LEU A 310 -16.45 -18.52 7.38
N GLU A 311 -15.61 -18.23 8.38
CA GLU A 311 -16.01 -17.49 9.57
C GLU A 311 -16.16 -16.02 9.19
N THR A 312 -17.32 -15.66 8.67
CA THR A 312 -17.66 -14.27 8.41
C THR A 312 -18.15 -13.65 9.71
N GLY A 313 -17.35 -12.76 10.32
CA GLY A 313 -17.91 -11.70 11.15
C GLY A 313 -18.60 -10.65 10.27
N ASP A 314 -19.35 -9.73 10.88
CA ASP A 314 -20.05 -8.68 10.14
C ASP A 314 -19.04 -7.82 9.35
N PRO A 315 -19.21 -7.66 8.02
CA PRO A 315 -18.32 -6.83 7.23
C PRO A 315 -18.54 -5.36 7.57
N HIS A 316 -17.48 -4.55 7.52
CA HIS A 316 -17.61 -3.10 7.74
C HIS A 316 -18.36 -2.38 6.60
N TYR A 317 -18.45 -2.99 5.42
CA TYR A 317 -19.21 -2.47 4.29
C TYR A 317 -20.21 -3.50 3.80
N THR A 318 -21.44 -3.05 3.59
CA THR A 318 -22.49 -3.82 2.93
C THR A 318 -22.99 -3.03 1.72
N TYR A 319 -22.83 -3.58 0.52
CA TYR A 319 -23.27 -2.94 -0.72
C TYR A 319 -24.54 -3.61 -1.22
N ASN A 320 -25.58 -2.81 -1.49
CA ASN A 320 -26.83 -3.24 -2.12
C ASN A 320 -27.60 -4.34 -1.36
N LEU A 321 -27.42 -4.45 -0.04
CA LEU A 321 -28.34 -5.21 0.80
C LEU A 321 -29.48 -4.28 1.20
N ALA A 322 -30.69 -4.63 0.80
CA ALA A 322 -31.88 -4.11 1.46
C ALA A 322 -32.15 -5.06 2.64
N ASP A 323 -32.21 -4.50 3.84
CA ASP A 323 -32.70 -5.23 5.02
C ASP A 323 -34.09 -5.82 4.78
#